data_AF-A0A7W1HIB0-F1
#
_entry.id   AF-A0A7W1HIB0-F1
#
_cell.length_a   1.000
_cell.length_b   1.000
_cell.length_c   1.000
_cell.angle_alpha   90.00
_cell.angle_beta   90.00
_cell.angle_gamma   90.00
#
_symmetry.space_group_name_H-M   'P 1'
#
loop_
_entity.id
_entity.type
_entity.pdbx_description
1 polymer ?
#
loop_
_entity_poly.entity_id
_entity_poly.type
_entity_poly.pdbx_seq_one_letter_code
_entity_poly.pdbx_strand_id
1 'polypeptide(L)' 'MISVDPAAGMDGTDIFLIPGDWPGVVRGKPISKVGLRALNQTTSRSSTARCPRSSC' A
#
# COMPACT_ATOMS: atom_id res chain seq x y z
N MET A 1 -2.44 -5.43 2.94
CA MET A 1 -1.51 -6.02 3.93
C MET A 1 -0.77 -7.12 3.19
N ILE A 2 0.56 -7.05 3.13
CA ILE A 2 1.36 -8.03 2.37
C ILE A 2 2.27 -8.74 3.37
N SER A 3 2.30 -10.07 3.28
CA SER A 3 3.19 -10.88 4.10
C SER A 3 4.58 -10.84 3.46
N VAL A 4 5.57 -10.44 4.27
CA VAL A 4 6.99 -10.40 3.91
C VAL A 4 7.56 -11.81 3.94
N ASP A 5 7.11 -12.63 4.90
CA ASP A 5 7.37 -14.06 4.98
C ASP A 5 6.05 -14.85 4.96
N PRO A 6 5.62 -15.35 3.78
CA PRO A 6 4.39 -16.11 3.64
C PRO A 6 4.35 -17.39 4.50
N ALA A 7 5.51 -17.94 4.88
CA ALA A 7 5.59 -19.17 5.67
C ALA A 7 5.27 -18.92 7.17
N ALA A 8 5.50 -17.70 7.65
CA ALA A 8 5.22 -17.29 9.03
C ALA A 8 3.78 -16.82 9.26
N GLY A 9 2.92 -16.85 8.24
CA GLY A 9 1.51 -16.46 8.35
C GLY A 9 1.36 -14.99 8.77
N MET A 10 0.63 -14.72 9.85
CA MET A 10 0.44 -13.36 10.36
C MET A 10 1.72 -12.77 10.93
N ASP A 11 2.59 -13.59 11.56
CA ASP A 11 3.85 -13.12 12.16
C ASP A 11 4.87 -12.68 11.09
N GLY A 12 4.70 -13.14 9.84
CA GLY A 12 5.46 -12.68 8.69
C GLY A 12 4.93 -11.38 8.07
N THR A 13 3.95 -10.72 8.69
CA THR A 13 3.33 -9.51 8.17
C THR A 13 3.90 -8.28 8.85
N ASP A 14 4.28 -7.29 8.05
CA ASP A 14 4.92 -6.07 8.54
C ASP A 14 4.24 -4.80 8.00
N ILE A 15 4.55 -3.66 8.61
CA ILE A 15 3.97 -2.35 8.30
C ILE A 15 5.06 -1.44 7.73
N PHE A 16 4.87 -0.95 6.50
CA PHE A 16 5.82 -0.07 5.83
C PHE A 16 5.26 1.33 5.65
N LEU A 17 6.12 2.34 5.86
CA LEU A 17 5.85 3.72 5.48
C LEU A 17 6.39 3.99 4.07
N ILE A 18 5.50 4.20 3.10
CA ILE A 18 5.87 4.46 1.70
C ILE A 18 5.48 5.88 1.31
N PRO A 19 6.45 6.72 0.87
CA PRO A 19 6.14 8.05 0.33
C PRO A 19 5.19 7.96 -0.86
N GLY A 20 4.23 8.88 -0.94
CA GLY A 20 3.16 8.85 -1.95
C GLY A 20 3.64 9.12 -3.39
N ASP A 21 4.83 9.67 -3.53
CA ASP A 21 5.54 10.01 -4.77
C ASP A 21 6.63 8.98 -5.14
N TRP A 22 6.77 7.91 -4.35
CA TRP A 22 7.81 6.89 -4.58
C TRP A 22 7.65 6.21 -5.95
N PRO A 23 8.74 5.98 -6.70
CA PRO A 23 8.68 5.29 -7.98
C PRO A 23 7.99 3.93 -7.88
N GLY A 24 6.88 3.77 -8.61
CA GLY A 24 6.07 2.55 -8.61
C GLY A 24 4.83 2.60 -7.71
N VAL A 25 4.61 3.68 -6.95
CA VAL A 25 3.32 3.94 -6.27
C VAL A 25 2.39 4.67 -7.23
N VAL A 26 1.27 4.03 -7.57
CA VAL A 26 0.25 4.59 -8.45
C VAL A 26 -1.06 4.71 -7.68
N ARG A 27 -1.65 5.91 -7.69
CA ARG A 27 -3.00 6.16 -7.19
C ARG A 27 -4.01 5.90 -8.31
N GLY A 28 -5.00 5.07 -8.03
CA GLY A 28 -6.08 4.72 -8.93
C GLY A 28 -7.17 5.80 -8.98
N LYS A 29 -8.22 5.54 -9.76
CA LYS A 29 -9.37 6.45 -9.87
C LYS A 29 -10.20 6.46 -8.59
N PRO A 30 -10.85 7.58 -8.24
CA PRO A 30 -11.77 7.64 -7.12
C PRO A 30 -12.90 6.61 -7.26
N ILE A 31 -13.20 5.92 -6.17
CA ILE A 31 -14.27 4.91 -6.14
C ILE A 31 -15.63 5.62 -6.10
N SER A 32 -16.59 5.13 -6.91
CA SER A 32 -17.99 5.57 -6.82
C SER A 32 -18.63 4.96 -5.57
N LYS A 33 -18.75 5.80 -4.53
CA LYS A 33 -19.30 5.39 -3.23
C LYS A 33 -20.76 5.80 -3.08
N VAL A 34 -21.53 5.04 -2.32
CA VAL A 34 -22.91 5.42 -1.94
C VAL A 34 -22.89 6.66 -1.04
N GLY A 35 -21.97 6.73 -0.07
CA GLY A 35 -21.75 7.85 0.85
C GLY A 35 -20.25 8.18 1.05
N LEU A 36 -19.91 9.10 1.96
CA LEU A 36 -18.53 9.58 2.18
C LEU A 36 -17.83 10.01 0.88
N ARG A 37 -18.58 10.66 -0.03
CA ARG A 37 -18.10 11.00 -1.38
C ARG A 37 -16.96 12.01 -1.39
N ALA A 38 -16.88 12.86 -0.37
CA ALA A 38 -15.76 13.79 -0.18
C ALA A 38 -14.45 13.09 0.21
N LEU A 39 -14.49 11.84 0.68
CA LEU A 39 -13.29 11.08 1.03
C LEU A 39 -12.62 10.55 -0.24
N ASN A 40 -11.36 10.97 -0.45
CA ASN A 40 -10.45 10.50 -1.49
C ASN A 40 -10.00 9.05 -1.24
N GLN A 41 -10.94 8.11 -1.32
CA GLN A 41 -10.63 6.69 -1.33
C GLN A 41 -10.45 6.25 -2.78
N THR A 42 -9.25 5.76 -3.06
CA THR A 42 -8.81 5.24 -4.36
C THR A 42 -8.10 3.91 -4.11
N THR A 43 -8.09 3.01 -5.09
CA THR A 43 -7.14 1.90 -5.08
C THR A 43 -5.71 2.45 -5.19
N SER A 44 -4.79 1.98 -4.35
CA SER A 44 -3.36 2.24 -4.51
C SER A 44 -2.67 0.95 -4.93
N ARG A 45 -1.82 1.03 -5.96
CA ARG A 45 -1.01 -0.09 -6.42
C ARG A 45 0.45 0.29 -6.29
N SER A 46 1.23 -0.55 -5.62
CA SER A 46 2.70 -0.52 -5.67
C SER A 46 3.18 -1.61 -6.62
N SER A 47 3.96 -1.25 -7.64
CA SER A 47 4.66 -2.22 -8.49
C SER A 47 6.16 -2.06 -8.33
N THR A 48 6.81 -3.10 -7.79
CA THR A 48 8.28 -3.25 -7.75
C THR A 48 9.02 -2.10 -7.08
N ALA A 49 8.62 -1.72 -5.86
CA ALA A 49 9.42 -0.87 -5.00
C ALA A 49 10.21 -1.75 -4.02
N ARG A 50 11.54 -1.79 -4.14
CA ARG A 50 12.41 -2.34 -3.09
C ARG A 50 12.37 -1.35 -1.91
N CYS A 51 11.68 -1.69 -0.83
CA CYS A 51 11.70 -0.89 0.39
C CYS A 51 13.05 -1.08 1.10
N PRO A 52 13.82 -0.01 1.33
CA PRO A 52 15.08 -0.09 2.07
C PRO A 52 14.82 -0.45 3.54
N ARG A 53 15.69 -1.27 4.14
CA ARG A 53 15.60 -1.69 5.56
C ARG A 53 15.57 -0.54 6.57
N SER A 54 15.97 0.68 6.20
CA SER A 54 15.91 1.85 7.08
C SER A 54 14.49 2.39 7.28
N SER A 55 13.54 1.95 6.46
CA SER A 55 12.15 2.40 6.44
C SER A 55 11.16 1.23 6.69
N CYS A 56 11.71 0.06 7.06
CA CYS A 56 11.00 -1.15 7.45
C CYS A 56 11.03 -1.28 8.97
#